data_AF-A0A7C4V966-F1
#
_entry.id   AF-A0A7C4V966-F1
#
_cell.length_a   1.000
_cell.length_b   1.000
_cell.length_c   1.000
_cell.angle_alpha   90.00
_cell.angle_beta   90.00
_cell.angle_gamma   90.00
#
_symmetry.space_group_name_H-M   'P 1'
#
loop_
_entity.id
_entity.type
_entity.pdbx_description
1 polymer ?
#
loop_
_entity_poly.entity_id
_entity_poly.type
_entity_poly.pdbx_seq_one_letter_code
_entity_poly.pdbx_strand_id
1 'polypeptide(L)'
;MSQGFDNEKFYAALNAVRLSRHMTWKDVAGEAKVNASTLTRIGQGSNPDADTLAALLAWSKLKAEEFIPGSTGEAEPLAKIVTLLRADPHLSKQNARLIESIVVSAYEQLKNRKKED
;
A
#
# COMPACT_ATOMS: atom_id res chain seq x y z
N MET A 1 22.39 -0.03 5.42
CA MET A 1 21.23 0.66 4.81
C MET A 1 19.99 -0.16 5.15
N SER A 2 19.03 0.39 5.89
CA SER A 2 17.82 -0.36 6.27
C SER A 2 16.95 -0.58 5.04
N GLN A 3 16.62 -1.83 4.74
CA GLN A 3 15.67 -2.22 3.68
C GLN A 3 14.21 -2.06 4.17
N GLY A 4 13.92 -1.01 4.93
CA GLY A 4 12.66 -0.84 5.64
C GLY A 4 11.93 0.43 5.25
N PHE A 5 10.66 0.52 5.66
CA PHE A 5 9.87 1.74 5.56
C PHE A 5 10.54 2.90 6.34
N ASP A 6 10.71 4.03 5.68
CA ASP A 6 11.27 5.26 6.24
C ASP A 6 10.20 6.03 7.02
N ASN A 7 10.03 5.64 8.29
CA ASN A 7 9.01 6.19 9.16
C ASN A 7 9.24 7.67 9.49
N GLU A 8 10.50 8.11 9.58
CA GLU A 8 10.82 9.52 9.84
C GLU A 8 10.41 10.39 8.66
N LYS A 9 10.78 9.98 7.44
CA LYS A 9 10.36 10.67 6.21
C LYS A 9 8.84 10.66 6.04
N PHE A 10 8.19 9.53 6.34
CA PHE A 10 6.74 9.43 6.31
C PHE A 10 6.07 10.40 7.30
N TYR A 11 6.52 10.41 8.55
CA TYR A 11 5.96 11.30 9.57
C TYR A 11 6.17 12.77 9.22
N ALA A 12 7.35 13.14 8.69
CA ALA A 12 7.63 14.49 8.23
C ALA A 12 6.68 14.93 7.10
N ALA A 13 6.47 14.08 6.10
CA ALA A 13 5.53 14.34 5.00
C ALA A 13 4.07 14.45 5.49
N LEU A 14 3.66 13.53 6.37
CA LEU A 14 2.33 13.56 6.99
C LEU A 14 2.10 14.86 7.78
N ASN A 15 3.11 15.29 8.53
CA ASN A 15 3.07 16.54 9.29
C ASN A 15 2.96 17.77 8.37
N ALA A 16 3.66 17.76 7.22
CA ALA A 16 3.53 18.83 6.22
C ALA A 16 2.10 18.92 5.67
N VAL A 17 1.47 17.79 5.35
CA VAL A 17 0.05 17.74 4.92
C VAL A 17 -0.87 18.28 6.03
N ARG A 18 -0.68 17.83 7.28
CA ARG A 18 -1.43 18.33 8.44
C ARG A 18 -1.34 19.85 8.58
N LEU A 19 -0.12 20.40 8.52
CA LEU A 19 0.11 21.84 8.65
C LEU A 19 -0.51 22.62 7.48
N SER A 20 -0.44 22.10 6.25
CA SER A 20 -1.06 22.73 5.08
C SER A 20 -2.58 22.85 5.17
N ARG A 21 -3.22 21.95 5.94
CA ARG A 21 -4.67 21.95 6.21
C ARG A 21 -5.04 22.67 7.51
N HIS A 22 -4.07 23.29 8.20
CA HIS A 22 -4.25 23.96 9.50
C HIS A 22 -4.86 23.06 10.59
N MET A 23 -4.52 21.77 10.58
CA MET A 23 -5.11 20.78 11.49
C MET A 23 -4.22 20.46 12.69
N THR A 24 -4.81 20.12 13.82
CA THR A 24 -4.09 19.49 14.94
C THR A 24 -3.93 17.99 14.70
N TRP A 25 -3.04 17.33 15.44
CA TRP A 25 -2.94 15.86 15.38
C TRP A 25 -4.22 15.15 15.81
N LYS A 26 -5.02 15.78 16.68
CA LYS A 26 -6.33 15.26 17.09
C LYS A 26 -7.31 15.27 15.91
N ASP A 27 -7.32 16.33 15.10
CA ASP A 27 -8.16 16.43 13.92
C ASP A 27 -7.77 15.38 12.87
N VAL A 28 -6.46 15.19 12.65
CA VAL A 28 -5.95 14.12 11.78
C VAL A 28 -6.41 12.74 12.24
N ALA A 29 -6.34 12.47 13.56
CA ALA A 29 -6.80 11.19 14.11
C ALA A 29 -8.29 10.97 13.81
N GLY A 30 -9.11 12.02 13.98
CA GLY A 30 -10.54 11.99 13.68
C GLY A 30 -10.82 11.72 12.20
N GLU A 31 -10.19 12.47 11.30
CA GLU A 31 -10.43 12.33 9.86
C GLU A 31 -9.90 11.01 9.28
N ALA A 32 -8.70 10.60 9.70
CA ALA A 32 -8.11 9.33 9.28
C ALA A 32 -8.72 8.11 10.00
N LYS A 33 -9.60 8.33 10.99
CA LYS A 33 -10.23 7.29 11.82
C LYS A 33 -9.20 6.39 12.52
N VAL A 34 -8.12 6.98 13.02
CA VAL A 34 -7.06 6.31 13.79
C VAL A 34 -7.03 6.82 15.22
N ASN A 35 -6.44 6.06 16.14
CA ASN A 35 -6.29 6.50 17.52
C ASN A 35 -5.22 7.60 17.64
N ALA A 36 -5.54 8.69 18.34
CA ALA A 36 -4.59 9.78 18.61
C ALA A 36 -3.32 9.29 19.33
N SER A 37 -3.42 8.28 20.22
CA SER A 37 -2.24 7.69 20.88
C SER A 37 -1.31 6.98 19.90
N THR A 38 -1.86 6.41 18.81
CA THR A 38 -1.05 5.82 17.73
C THR A 38 -0.27 6.91 16.98
N LEU A 39 -0.89 8.05 16.68
CA LEU A 39 -0.18 9.18 16.05
C LEU A 39 0.96 9.73 16.93
N THR A 40 0.74 9.83 18.25
CA THR A 40 1.79 10.23 19.18
C THR A 40 2.96 9.25 19.15
N ARG A 41 2.69 7.94 19.20
CA ARG A 41 3.75 6.91 19.12
C ARG A 41 4.50 6.96 17.79
N ILE A 42 3.80 7.20 16.67
CA ILE A 42 4.44 7.35 15.36
C ILE A 42 5.37 8.57 15.35
N GLY A 43 4.93 9.71 15.90
CA GLY A 43 5.78 10.89 16.06
C GLY A 43 6.97 10.71 16.99
N GLN A 44 6.94 9.68 17.84
CA GLN A 44 8.06 9.26 18.69
C GLN A 44 8.93 8.17 18.03
N GLY A 45 8.71 7.85 16.75
CA GLY A 45 9.51 6.91 15.98
C GLY A 45 8.96 5.49 15.90
N SER A 46 7.78 5.20 16.47
CA SER A 46 7.14 3.89 16.31
C SER A 46 6.63 3.70 14.88
N ASN A 47 6.81 2.51 14.32
CA ASN A 47 6.22 2.20 13.01
C ASN A 47 4.69 2.04 13.12
N PRO A 48 3.91 2.59 12.16
CA PRO A 48 2.49 2.30 12.06
C PRO A 48 2.27 0.82 11.71
N ASP A 49 1.19 0.23 12.24
CA ASP A 49 0.67 -1.02 11.69
C ASP A 49 0.07 -0.81 10.29
N ALA A 50 -0.22 -1.91 9.58
CA ALA A 50 -0.67 -1.87 8.19
C ALA A 50 -1.97 -1.07 8.01
N ASP A 51 -2.93 -1.24 8.93
CA ASP A 51 -4.23 -0.57 8.86
C ASP A 51 -4.09 0.94 9.12
N THR A 52 -3.30 1.33 10.12
CA THR A 52 -2.99 2.73 10.43
C THR A 52 -2.26 3.39 9.27
N LEU A 53 -1.27 2.71 8.69
CA LEU A 53 -0.52 3.22 7.55
C LEU A 53 -1.45 3.45 6.35
N ALA A 54 -2.30 2.47 6.02
CA ALA A 54 -3.25 2.58 4.92
C ALA A 54 -4.23 3.75 5.12
N ALA A 55 -4.76 3.92 6.33
CA ALA A 55 -5.67 5.02 6.66
C ALA A 55 -4.99 6.40 6.50
N LEU A 56 -3.77 6.56 7.01
CA LEU A 56 -3.02 7.82 6.92
C LEU A 56 -2.57 8.14 5.49
N LEU A 57 -2.18 7.15 4.70
CA LEU A 57 -1.88 7.32 3.28
C LEU A 57 -3.14 7.75 2.50
N ALA A 58 -4.28 7.10 2.76
CA ALA A 58 -5.55 7.45 2.11
C ALA A 58 -6.02 8.87 2.43
N TRP A 59 -5.83 9.31 3.68
CA TRP A 59 -6.15 10.67 4.15
C TRP A 59 -5.21 11.73 3.57
N SER A 60 -3.91 11.45 3.57
CA SER A 60 -2.87 12.40 3.13
C SER A 60 -2.69 12.46 1.62
N LYS A 61 -3.17 11.45 0.88
CA LYS A 61 -2.93 11.22 -0.56
C LYS A 61 -1.46 10.95 -0.92
N LEU A 62 -0.64 10.61 0.07
CA LEU A 62 0.74 10.17 -0.13
C LEU A 62 0.78 8.70 -0.59
N LYS A 63 1.83 8.31 -1.33
CA LYS A 63 2.03 6.92 -1.73
C LYS A 63 3.08 6.24 -0.83
N ALA A 64 2.78 5.01 -0.39
CA ALA A 64 3.69 4.23 0.47
C ALA A 64 5.09 4.07 -0.15
N GLU A 65 5.14 3.90 -1.46
CA GLU A 65 6.35 3.67 -2.26
C GLU A 65 7.40 4.80 -2.09
N GLU A 66 6.96 6.04 -1.82
CA GLU A 66 7.83 7.20 -1.61
C GLU A 66 8.70 7.08 -0.34
N PHE A 67 8.31 6.18 0.57
CA PHE A 67 8.95 5.93 1.86
C PHE A 67 9.62 4.56 1.92
N ILE A 68 9.74 3.84 0.81
CA ILE A 68 10.41 2.53 0.76
C ILE A 68 11.64 2.66 -0.16
N PRO A 69 12.86 2.65 0.39
CA PRO A 69 14.08 2.70 -0.43
C PRO A 69 14.13 1.55 -1.43
N GLY A 70 14.35 1.86 -2.72
CA GLY A 70 14.43 0.85 -3.77
C GLY A 70 13.07 0.28 -4.24
N SER A 71 11.96 0.92 -3.87
CA SER A 71 10.60 0.55 -4.31
C SER A 71 10.33 0.71 -5.81
N THR A 72 11.27 1.30 -6.56
CA THR A 72 11.11 1.63 -7.99
C THR A 72 11.22 0.42 -8.93
N GLY A 73 10.90 -0.77 -8.46
CA GLY A 73 10.85 -1.99 -9.26
C GLY A 73 9.50 -2.18 -9.93
N GLU A 74 9.50 -2.66 -11.18
CA GLU A 74 8.26 -3.06 -11.83
C GLU A 74 7.81 -4.42 -11.29
N ALA A 75 6.58 -4.51 -10.78
CA ALA A 75 6.02 -5.79 -10.34
C ALA A 75 5.92 -6.77 -11.53
N GLU A 76 6.12 -8.06 -11.25
CA GLU A 76 5.95 -9.14 -12.23
C GLU A 76 4.60 -9.01 -12.97
N PRO A 77 4.55 -9.24 -14.30
CA PRO A 77 3.33 -9.07 -15.09
C PRO A 77 2.11 -9.80 -14.51
N LEU A 78 2.29 -11.04 -14.04
CA LEU A 78 1.21 -11.81 -13.43
C LEU A 78 0.66 -11.14 -12.16
N ALA A 79 1.55 -10.61 -11.31
CA ALA A 79 1.14 -9.93 -10.09
C ALA A 79 0.27 -8.70 -10.39
N LYS A 80 0.63 -7.92 -11.43
CA LYS A 80 -0.17 -6.79 -11.89
C LYS A 80 -1.58 -7.21 -12.33
N ILE A 81 -1.68 -8.30 -13.11
CA ILE A 81 -2.98 -8.81 -13.58
C ILE A 81 -3.86 -9.20 -12.40
N VAL A 82 -3.31 -9.94 -11.42
CA VAL A 82 -4.05 -10.35 -10.21
C VAL A 82 -4.54 -9.13 -9.43
N THR A 83 -3.69 -8.09 -9.26
CA THR A 83 -4.09 -6.85 -8.60
C THR A 83 -5.24 -6.16 -9.31
N LEU A 84 -5.20 -6.06 -10.64
CA LEU A 84 -6.27 -5.45 -11.44
C LEU A 84 -7.59 -6.19 -11.29
N LEU A 85 -7.57 -7.53 -11.37
CA LEU A 85 -8.78 -8.36 -11.22
C LEU A 85 -9.43 -8.19 -9.85
N ARG A 86 -8.63 -8.07 -8.79
CA ARG A 86 -9.13 -7.86 -7.42
C ARG A 86 -9.66 -6.46 -7.17
N ALA A 87 -9.21 -5.47 -7.94
CA ALA A 87 -9.63 -4.08 -7.81
C ALA A 87 -10.84 -3.71 -8.69
N ASP A 88 -11.28 -4.61 -9.58
CA ASP A 88 -12.38 -4.34 -10.52
C ASP A 88 -13.74 -4.22 -9.80
N PRO A 89 -14.39 -3.03 -9.83
CA PRO A 89 -15.69 -2.83 -9.18
C PRO A 89 -16.84 -3.61 -9.84
N HIS A 90 -16.66 -4.15 -11.05
CA HIS A 90 -17.66 -4.97 -11.74
C HIS A 90 -17.59 -6.45 -11.37
N LEU A 91 -16.56 -6.86 -10.61
CA LEU A 91 -16.39 -8.24 -10.18
C LEU A 91 -16.72 -8.39 -8.70
N SER A 92 -17.53 -9.41 -8.36
CA SER A 92 -17.64 -9.85 -6.97
C SER A 92 -16.28 -10.39 -6.49
N LYS A 93 -16.02 -10.32 -5.18
CA LYS A 93 -14.78 -10.89 -4.59
C LYS A 93 -14.58 -12.36 -4.97
N GLN A 94 -15.67 -13.11 -5.11
CA GLN A 94 -15.64 -14.50 -5.53
C GLN A 94 -15.27 -14.64 -7.02
N ASN A 95 -15.89 -13.85 -7.89
CA ASN A 95 -15.63 -13.91 -9.33
C ASN A 95 -14.21 -13.44 -9.67
N ALA A 96 -13.70 -12.41 -9.00
CA ALA A 96 -12.33 -11.96 -9.13
C ALA A 96 -11.32 -13.09 -8.82
N ARG A 97 -11.57 -13.86 -7.74
CA ARG A 97 -10.74 -15.02 -7.37
C ARG A 97 -10.82 -16.17 -8.39
N LEU A 98 -12.00 -16.40 -8.97
CA LEU A 98 -12.17 -17.42 -10.00
C LEU A 98 -11.36 -17.08 -11.26
N ILE A 99 -11.45 -15.84 -11.74
CA ILE A 99 -10.69 -15.37 -12.90
C ILE A 99 -9.19 -15.38 -12.60
N GLU A 100 -8.78 -14.91 -11.42
CA GLU A 100 -7.40 -15.00 -10.93
C GLU A 100 -6.86 -16.43 -11.03
N SER A 101 -7.59 -17.42 -10.52
CA SER A 101 -7.19 -18.83 -10.57
C SER A 101 -6.96 -19.33 -12.00
N ILE A 102 -7.86 -18.97 -12.93
CA ILE A 102 -7.75 -19.34 -14.35
C ILE A 102 -6.51 -18.71 -14.98
N VAL A 103 -6.32 -17.40 -14.78
CA VAL A 103 -5.18 -16.65 -15.34
C VAL A 103 -3.86 -17.17 -14.80
N VAL A 104 -3.74 -17.38 -13.48
CA VAL A 104 -2.54 -17.92 -12.85
C VAL A 104 -2.24 -19.32 -13.38
N SER A 105 -3.25 -20.20 -13.46
CA SER A 105 -3.07 -21.56 -13.98
C SER A 105 -2.61 -21.56 -15.44
N ALA A 106 -3.23 -20.73 -16.29
CA ALA A 106 -2.85 -20.59 -17.69
C ALA A 106 -1.44 -20.01 -17.84
N TYR A 107 -1.08 -19.00 -17.06
CA TYR A 107 0.23 -18.38 -17.10
C TYR A 107 1.32 -19.39 -16.72
N GLU A 108 1.17 -20.13 -15.62
CA GLU A 108 2.15 -21.12 -15.18
C GLU A 108 2.33 -22.27 -16.18
N GLN A 109 1.24 -22.73 -16.82
CA GLN A 109 1.33 -23.74 -17.88
C GLN A 109 2.11 -23.25 -19.11
N LEU A 110 2.04 -21.95 -19.43
CA LEU A 110 2.63 -21.37 -20.63
C LEU A 110 4.03 -20.77 -20.40
N LYS A 111 4.35 -20.34 -19.16
CA LYS A 111 5.56 -19.56 -18.82
C LYS A 111 6.88 -20.29 -19.13
N ASN A 112 6.88 -21.62 -19.16
CA ASN A 112 8.09 -22.41 -19.38
C ASN A 112 7.98 -23.40 -20.54
N ARG A 113 7.14 -23.15 -21.55
CA ARG A 113 7.11 -23.96 -22.77
C ARG A 113 8.26 -23.63 -23.75
N LYS A 114 9.47 -23.47 -23.21
CA LYS A 114 10.75 -23.45 -23.95
C LYS A 114 11.62 -24.62 -23.47
N LYS A 115 11.28 -25.80 -24.00
CA LYS A 115 12.16 -26.93 -24.36
C LYS A 115 11.24 -28.05 -24.88
N GLU A 116 10.64 -27.82 -26.04
CA GLU A 116 10.24 -28.89 -26.94
C GLU A 116 11.20 -28.74 -28.14
N ASP A 117 12.23 -29.59 -28.13
CA ASP A 117 13.27 -29.95 -29.12
C ASP A 117 13.75 -28.94 -30.19
#